data_AF-A0A8J7PKF7-F1
#
_entry.id   AF-A0A8J7PKF7-F1
#
_cell.length_a   1.000
_cell.length_b   1.000
_cell.length_c   1.000
_cell.angle_alpha   90.00
_cell.angle_beta   90.00
_cell.angle_gamma   90.00
#
_symmetry.space_group_name_H-M   'P 1'
#
loop_
_entity.id
_entity.type
_entity.pdbx_description
1 polymer ?
#
loop_
_entity_poly.entity_id
_entity_poly.type
_entity_poly.pdbx_seq_one_letter_code
_entity_poly.pdbx_strand_id
1 'polypeptide(L)' 'RATALGRAVLTHNRKDYFRLHKAGAVHAGIIACKEDLDFPALAARIHAAVKAVPDLAGQLIRVNRPNPLPTP' A
#
# COMPACT_ATOMS: atom_id res chain seq x y z
N ARG A 1 12.33 -15.33 -5.25
CA ARG A 1 11.65 -14.30 -6.08
C ARG A 1 10.33 -13.92 -5.41
N ALA A 2 10.09 -12.65 -5.07
CA ALA A 2 8.94 -12.23 -4.27
C ALA A 2 7.57 -12.40 -4.99
N THR A 3 7.55 -12.27 -6.32
CA THR A 3 6.36 -12.50 -7.16
C THR A 3 5.88 -13.95 -7.18
N ALA A 4 6.77 -14.92 -6.94
CA ALA A 4 6.41 -16.35 -6.90
C ALA A 4 5.67 -16.76 -5.62
N LEU A 5 5.60 -15.88 -4.61
CA LEU A 5 4.96 -16.15 -3.31
C LEU A 5 3.66 -15.37 -3.12
N GLY A 6 3.17 -14.66 -4.14
CA GLY A 6 1.94 -13.85 -4.04
C GLY A 6 2.03 -12.72 -3.01
N ARG A 7 3.24 -12.26 -2.67
CA ARG A 7 3.45 -11.24 -1.64
C ARG A 7 3.38 -9.84 -2.23
N ALA A 8 2.51 -9.00 -1.68
CA ALA A 8 2.46 -7.58 -2.01
C ALA A 8 3.71 -6.85 -1.48
N VAL A 9 4.14 -5.80 -2.20
CA VAL A 9 5.28 -4.97 -1.83
C VAL A 9 4.81 -3.79 -0.99
N LEU A 10 5.36 -3.65 0.22
CA LEU A 10 5.21 -2.45 1.03
C LEU A 10 6.31 -1.43 0.68
N THR A 11 5.94 -0.20 0.36
CA THR A 11 6.92 0.83 -0.04
C THR A 11 6.54 2.22 0.44
N HIS A 12 7.53 3.01 0.84
CA HIS A 12 7.38 4.45 1.03
C HIS A 12 7.58 5.25 -0.27
N ASN A 13 8.21 4.62 -1.28
CA ASN A 13 8.51 5.24 -2.55
C ASN A 13 7.32 5.17 -3.52
N ARG A 14 6.27 5.92 -3.20
CA ARG A 14 5.04 6.00 -3.99
C ARG A 14 5.26 6.43 -5.44
N LYS A 15 6.18 7.34 -5.74
CA LYS A 15 6.32 7.88 -7.10
C LYS A 15 6.80 6.81 -8.08
N ASP A 16 7.84 6.07 -7.71
CA ASP A 16 8.45 5.10 -8.60
C ASP A 16 7.57 3.88 -8.80
N TYR A 17 6.97 3.37 -7.73
CA TYR A 17 6.06 2.23 -7.81
C TYR A 17 4.75 2.56 -8.54
N PHE A 18 4.27 3.80 -8.48
CA PHE A 18 3.10 4.22 -9.25
C PHE A 18 3.42 4.27 -10.74
N ARG A 19 4.62 4.73 -11.10
CA ARG A 19 5.09 4.71 -12.49
C ARG A 19 5.21 3.27 -12.99
N LEU A 20 5.74 2.38 -12.16
CA LEU A 20 5.90 0.96 -12.45
C LEU A 20 4.54 0.26 -12.63
N HIS A 21 3.57 0.54 -11.77
CA HIS A 21 2.19 0.09 -11.91
C HIS A 21 1.53 0.62 -13.20
N LYS A 22 1.65 1.93 -13.47
CA LYS A 22 1.12 2.55 -14.69
C LYS A 22 1.75 2.03 -15.98
N ALA A 23 2.99 1.55 -15.91
CA ALA A 23 3.67 0.90 -17.03
C ALA A 23 3.13 -0.51 -17.34
N GLY A 24 2.13 -0.99 -16.60
CA GLY A 24 1.50 -2.30 -16.84
C GLY A 24 2.33 -3.48 -16.32
N ALA A 25 3.27 -3.23 -15.40
CA ALA A 25 4.08 -4.30 -14.84
C ALA A 25 3.22 -5.26 -13.99
N VAL A 26 3.38 -6.56 -14.21
CA VAL A 26 2.70 -7.58 -13.41
C VAL A 26 3.30 -7.62 -12.01
N HIS A 27 2.46 -7.42 -10.99
CA HIS A 27 2.85 -7.49 -9.58
C HIS A 27 1.76 -8.11 -8.73
N ALA A 28 2.15 -8.78 -7.64
CA ALA A 28 1.22 -9.39 -6.68
C ALA A 28 0.50 -8.36 -5.77
N GLY A 29 0.84 -7.08 -5.89
CA GLY A 29 0.22 -5.96 -5.17
C GLY A 29 1.26 -4.96 -4.71
N ILE A 30 0.90 -3.68 -4.70
CA ILE A 30 1.75 -2.59 -4.24
C ILE A 30 0.99 -1.81 -3.18
N ILE A 31 1.57 -1.73 -1.98
CA ILE A 31 1.05 -0.98 -0.85
C ILE A 31 1.99 0.20 -0.62
N ALA A 32 1.53 1.39 -0.98
CA ALA A 32 2.31 2.61 -0.84
C ALA A 32 1.89 3.36 0.42
N CYS A 33 2.80 3.42 1.40
CA CYS A 33 2.58 4.03 2.69
C CYS A 33 3.28 5.39 2.79
N LYS A 34 2.60 6.40 3.32
CA LYS A 34 3.31 7.59 3.81
C LYS A 34 4.07 7.20 5.07
N GLU A 35 5.34 7.58 5.17
CA GLU A 35 6.13 7.44 6.40
C GLU A 35 5.31 8.00 7.57
N ASP A 36 5.22 7.28 8.67
CA ASP A 36 4.52 7.68 9.89
C ASP A 36 5.40 7.25 11.06
N LEU A 37 5.60 8.14 12.03
CA LEU A 37 6.41 7.85 13.22
C LEU A 37 5.67 6.90 14.17
N ASP A 38 4.34 6.83 14.04
CA ASP A 38 3.51 5.84 14.71
C ASP A 38 3.48 4.54 13.91
N PHE A 39 4.53 3.72 14.07
CA PHE A 39 4.65 2.42 13.42
C PHE A 39 3.49 1.47 13.77
N PRO A 40 3.03 1.34 15.03
CA PRO A 40 1.88 0.51 15.37
C PRO A 40 0.60 0.95 14.64
N ALA A 41 0.29 2.25 14.63
CA ALA A 41 -0.90 2.73 13.92
C ALA A 41 -0.76 2.56 12.40
N LEU A 42 0.43 2.74 11.84
CA LEU A 42 0.69 2.47 10.43
C LEU A 42 0.45 0.99 10.08
N ALA A 43 0.93 0.07 10.91
CA ALA A 43 0.73 -1.36 10.72
C ALA A 43 -0.76 -1.75 10.75
N ALA A 44 -1.52 -1.21 11.71
CA ALA A 44 -2.96 -1.42 11.80
C ALA A 44 -3.70 -0.92 10.54
N ARG A 45 -3.30 0.24 10.01
CA ARG A 45 -3.89 0.81 8.79
C ARG A 45 -3.56 -0.02 7.54
N ILE A 46 -2.32 -0.50 7.43
CA ILE A 46 -1.93 -1.41 6.36
C ILE A 46 -2.78 -2.68 6.43
N HIS A 47 -2.91 -3.26 7.62
CA HIS A 47 -3.71 -4.46 7.83
C HIS A 47 -5.18 -4.25 7.43
N ALA A 48 -5.81 -3.15 7.86
CA ALA A 48 -7.18 -2.82 7.50
C ALA A 48 -7.34 -2.61 5.97
N ALA A 49 -6.41 -1.90 5.34
CA ALA A 49 -6.45 -1.66 3.90
C ALA A 49 -6.29 -2.94 3.07
N VAL A 50 -5.43 -3.86 3.51
CA VAL A 50 -5.26 -5.17 2.88
C VAL A 50 -6.50 -6.03 3.09
N LYS A 51 -7.05 -6.07 4.30
CA LYS A 51 -8.25 -6.87 4.62
C LYS A 51 -9.49 -6.43 3.84
N ALA A 52 -9.58 -5.15 3.49
CA ALA A 52 -10.68 -4.60 2.70
C ALA A 52 -10.61 -5.00 1.21
N VAL A 53 -9.48 -5.53 0.74
CA VAL A 53 -9.28 -5.90 -0.67
C VAL A 53 -9.21 -7.42 -0.79
N PRO A 54 -10.13 -8.06 -1.53
CA PRO A 54 -10.19 -9.52 -1.64
C PRO A 54 -9.02 -10.12 -2.44
N ASP A 55 -8.47 -9.37 -3.41
CA ASP A 55 -7.29 -9.77 -4.18
C ASP A 55 -6.35 -8.57 -4.39
N LEU A 56 -5.08 -8.77 -4.02
CA LEU A 56 -4.02 -7.77 -4.12
C LEU A 56 -3.33 -7.78 -5.49
N ALA A 57 -3.55 -8.81 -6.31
CA ALA A 57 -2.91 -8.95 -7.61
C ALA A 57 -3.24 -7.75 -8.50
N GLY A 58 -2.19 -7.11 -9.04
CA GLY A 58 -2.34 -5.91 -9.87
C GLY A 58 -2.86 -4.67 -9.13
N GLN A 59 -3.11 -4.72 -7.82
CA GLN A 59 -3.66 -3.58 -7.09
C GLN A 59 -2.59 -2.62 -6.57
N LEU A 60 -2.97 -1.34 -6.53
CA LEU A 60 -2.18 -0.26 -5.94
C LEU A 60 -2.94 0.37 -4.76
N ILE A 61 -2.59 -0.03 -3.54
CA ILE A 61 -3.23 0.43 -2.32
C ILE A 61 -2.45 1.62 -1.75
N ARG A 62 -3.15 2.71 -1.44
CA ARG A 62 -2.56 3.95 -0.89
C ARG A 62 -2.93 4.06 0.58
N VAL A 63 -1.94 3.92 1.46
CA VAL A 63 -2.14 4.11 2.90
C VAL A 63 -1.63 5.50 3.27
N ASN A 64 -2.58 6.43 3.43
CA ASN A 64 -2.29 7.80 3.86
C ASN A 64 -2.33 7.91 5.39
N ARG A 65 -1.65 8.92 5.95
CA ARG A 65 -1.86 9.30 7.35
C ARG A 65 -3.29 9.82 7.51
N PRO A 66 -4.00 9.48 8.59
CA PRO A 66 -5.31 10.07 8.87
C PRO A 66 -5.14 11.59 8.93
N ASN A 67 -6.02 12.31 8.24
CA ASN A 67 -6.11 13.74 8.40
C ASN A 67 -6.72 13.99 9.79
N PRO A 68 -6.06 14.73 10.69
CA PRO A 68 -6.55 14.92 12.06
C PRO A 68 -7.76 15.86 12.17
N LEU A 69 -8.40 16.26 11.07
CA LEU A 69 -9.56 17.15 11.10
C LEU A 69 -10.85 16.37 10.83
N PRO A 70 -11.66 16.07 11.87
CA PRO A 70 -13.10 16.04 11.70
C PRO A 70 -13.56 17.49 11.60
N THR A 71 -14.02 17.91 10.42
CA THR A 71 -14.77 19.17 10.28
C THR A 71 -16.15 18.97 10.93
N PRO A 72 -16.59 19.86 11.84
CA PRO A 72 -17.95 19.84 12.36
C PRO A 72 -18.99 20.15 11.28
#